data_AF-A0A4Y7R2C0-F1
#
_entry.id   AF-A0A4Y7R2C0-F1
#
_cell.length_a   1.000
_cell.length_b   1.000
_cell.length_c   1.000
_cell.angle_alpha   90.00
_cell.angle_beta   90.00
_cell.angle_gamma   90.00
#
_symmetry.space_group_name_H-M   'P 1'
#
loop_
_entity.id
_entity.type
_entity.pdbx_description
1 polymer ?
#
loop_
_entity_poly.entity_id
_entity_poly.type
_entity_poly.pdbx_seq_one_letter_code
_entity_poly.pdbx_strand_id
1 'polypeptide(L)'
;MNKREARMEVGKLLENHCHGCKNRYSRDLQYCWSKCEIGKRLNEIGAFLGGKVVNEQQKRRTTEQWDEICETTVKLKENGMTYKKIANKFNVCVGHLRLQLKRRNMTK
;
A
#
# COMPACT_ATOMS: atom_id res chain seq x y z
N MET A 1 -3.33 -25.63 -3.55
CA MET A 1 -2.00 -25.38 -2.96
C MET A 1 -2.14 -25.17 -1.45
N ASN A 2 -1.40 -25.92 -0.65
CA ASN A 2 -1.28 -25.71 0.80
C ASN A 2 -0.01 -24.88 1.15
N LYS A 3 0.15 -24.49 2.43
CA LYS A 3 1.29 -23.67 2.88
C LYS A 3 2.66 -24.33 2.68
N ARG A 4 2.75 -25.66 2.60
CA ARG A 4 4.00 -26.39 2.35
C ARG A 4 4.33 -26.34 0.87
N GLU A 5 3.37 -26.65 0.01
CA GLU A 5 3.49 -26.55 -1.46
C GLU A 5 3.87 -25.14 -1.90
N ALA A 6 3.23 -24.12 -1.32
CA ALA A 6 3.55 -22.72 -1.58
C ALA A 6 5.02 -22.38 -1.31
N ARG A 7 5.59 -22.87 -0.20
CA ARG A 7 7.01 -22.64 0.11
C ARG A 7 7.94 -23.38 -0.85
N MET A 8 7.58 -24.59 -1.28
CA MET A 8 8.34 -25.32 -2.28
C MET A 8 8.30 -24.60 -3.65
N GLU A 9 7.15 -24.06 -4.03
CA GLU A 9 7.01 -23.25 -5.25
C GLU A 9 7.89 -22.01 -5.20
N VAL A 10 7.92 -21.29 -4.07
CA VAL A 10 8.84 -20.15 -3.87
C VAL A 10 10.29 -20.56 -4.10
N GLY A 11 10.74 -21.67 -3.49
CA GLY A 11 12.10 -22.18 -3.69
C GLY A 11 12.43 -22.41 -5.16
N LYS A 12 11.57 -23.12 -5.88
CA LYS A 12 11.73 -23.39 -7.32
C LYS A 12 11.77 -22.11 -8.15
N LEU A 13 10.89 -21.15 -7.87
CA LEU A 13 10.85 -19.88 -8.60
C LEU A 13 12.13 -19.05 -8.37
N LEU A 14 12.62 -19.02 -7.13
CA LEU A 14 13.86 -18.30 -6.80
C LEU A 14 15.08 -18.92 -7.49
N GLU A 15 15.20 -20.24 -7.42
CA GLU A 15 16.32 -20.98 -8.02
C GLU A 15 16.33 -20.87 -9.55
N ASN A 16 15.20 -21.19 -10.19
CA ASN A 16 15.12 -21.31 -11.65
C ASN A 16 15.07 -19.96 -12.37
N HIS A 17 14.57 -18.90 -11.70
CA HIS A 17 14.31 -17.64 -12.37
C HIS A 17 14.98 -16.44 -11.71
N CYS A 18 15.01 -16.35 -10.38
CA CYS A 18 15.48 -15.13 -9.71
C CYS A 18 16.99 -15.11 -9.48
N HIS A 19 17.63 -16.26 -9.23
CA HIS A 19 19.04 -16.30 -8.83
C HIS A 19 19.99 -15.71 -9.88
N GLY A 20 19.78 -16.01 -11.16
CA GLY A 20 20.53 -15.47 -12.29
C GLY A 20 19.85 -14.28 -12.99
N CYS A 21 18.79 -13.72 -12.43
CA CYS A 21 18.04 -12.66 -13.09
C CYS A 21 18.85 -11.35 -13.15
N LYS A 22 18.98 -10.77 -14.36
CA LYS A 22 19.62 -9.45 -14.55
C LYS A 22 18.97 -8.33 -13.74
N ASN A 23 17.68 -8.46 -13.43
CA ASN A 23 16.93 -7.47 -12.67
C ASN A 23 16.99 -7.68 -11.15
N ARG A 24 17.64 -8.75 -10.66
CA ARG A 24 17.76 -9.05 -9.22
C ARG A 24 18.43 -7.89 -8.45
N TYR A 25 19.42 -7.26 -9.09
CA TYR A 25 20.16 -6.12 -8.55
C TYR A 25 19.83 -4.82 -9.32
N SER A 26 18.68 -4.76 -9.99
CA SER A 26 18.27 -3.56 -10.72
C SER A 26 18.01 -2.40 -9.78
N ARG A 27 18.29 -1.17 -10.26
CA ARG A 27 17.87 0.07 -9.60
C ARG A 27 16.37 0.34 -9.75
N ASP A 28 15.70 -0.27 -10.74
CA ASP A 28 14.23 -0.27 -10.81
C ASP A 28 13.69 -1.24 -9.76
N LEU A 29 13.53 -0.72 -8.55
CA LEU A 29 12.99 -1.48 -7.42
C LEU A 29 11.62 -2.07 -7.80
N GLN A 30 10.80 -1.35 -8.58
CA GLN A 30 9.41 -1.76 -8.83
C GLN A 30 9.26 -2.87 -9.87
N TYR A 31 10.30 -3.19 -10.64
CA TYR A 31 10.21 -4.11 -11.77
C TYR A 31 9.61 -5.46 -11.40
N CYS A 32 10.09 -6.09 -10.33
CA CYS A 32 9.72 -7.47 -9.97
C CYS A 32 8.22 -7.60 -9.66
N TRP A 33 7.61 -6.64 -8.97
CA TRP A 33 6.21 -6.73 -8.58
C TRP A 33 5.24 -6.01 -9.52
N SER A 34 5.73 -5.27 -10.51
CA SER A 34 4.89 -4.57 -11.50
C SER A 34 4.98 -5.12 -12.92
N LYS A 35 6.15 -5.60 -13.36
CA LYS A 35 6.44 -5.96 -14.76
C LYS A 35 6.91 -7.41 -14.95
N CYS A 36 7.28 -8.11 -13.87
CA CYS A 36 7.79 -9.48 -13.93
C CYS A 36 6.72 -10.48 -13.48
N GLU A 37 6.33 -11.41 -14.34
CA GLU A 37 5.33 -12.44 -13.98
C GLU A 37 5.79 -13.35 -12.83
N ILE A 38 7.07 -13.73 -12.80
CA ILE A 38 7.64 -14.50 -11.69
C ILE A 38 7.57 -13.72 -10.38
N GLY A 39 7.89 -12.42 -10.42
CA GLY A 39 7.85 -11.57 -9.23
C GLY A 39 6.43 -11.28 -8.75
N LYS A 40 5.46 -11.12 -9.67
CA LYS A 40 4.03 -11.04 -9.33
C LYS A 40 3.55 -12.33 -8.65
N ARG A 41 3.94 -13.49 -9.19
CA ARG A 41 3.61 -14.80 -8.61
C ARG A 41 4.21 -14.97 -7.21
N LEU A 42 5.49 -14.61 -7.02
CA LEU A 42 6.13 -14.63 -5.70
C LEU A 42 5.41 -13.72 -4.70
N ASN A 43 4.92 -12.56 -5.15
CA ASN A 43 4.16 -11.64 -4.33
C ASN A 43 2.79 -12.21 -3.90
N GLU A 44 2.08 -12.89 -4.81
CA GLU A 44 0.83 -13.61 -4.51
C GLU A 44 1.05 -14.74 -3.50
N ILE A 45 2.10 -15.55 -3.68
CA ILE A 45 2.43 -16.63 -2.75
C ILE A 45 2.81 -16.05 -1.38
N GLY A 46 3.57 -14.96 -1.34
CA GLY A 46 3.89 -14.24 -0.12
C GLY A 46 2.64 -13.80 0.63
N ALA A 47 1.66 -13.23 -0.07
CA ALA A 47 0.38 -12.84 0.51
C ALA A 47 -0.42 -14.03 1.04
N PHE A 48 -0.48 -15.12 0.26
CA PHE A 48 -1.10 -16.39 0.70
C PHE A 48 -0.45 -16.96 1.97
N LEU A 49 0.86 -16.77 2.14
CA LEU A 49 1.60 -17.19 3.33
C LEU A 49 1.43 -16.23 4.54
N GLY A 50 0.66 -15.15 4.40
CA GLY A 50 0.41 -14.15 5.44
C GLY A 50 1.29 -12.90 5.35
N GLY A 51 2.05 -12.74 4.27
CA GLY A 51 2.77 -11.50 3.96
C GLY A 51 1.85 -10.39 3.42
N LYS A 52 2.40 -9.20 3.23
CA LYS A 52 1.70 -8.08 2.57
C LYS A 52 2.03 -8.06 1.08
N VAL A 53 1.04 -7.76 0.25
CA VAL A 53 1.21 -7.57 -1.20
C VAL A 53 2.00 -6.28 -1.44
N VAL A 54 3.18 -6.37 -2.07
CA VAL A 54 4.06 -5.20 -2.31
C VAL A 54 3.55 -4.29 -3.43
N ASN A 55 2.69 -4.80 -4.33
CA ASN A 55 2.02 -3.99 -5.35
C ASN A 55 0.95 -3.04 -4.77
N GLU A 56 0.50 -3.29 -3.54
CA GLU A 56 -0.12 -2.25 -2.74
C GLU A 56 1.00 -1.31 -2.31
N GLN A 57 1.56 -0.57 -3.27
CA GLN A 57 1.77 0.84 -3.01
C GLN A 57 0.48 1.27 -2.35
N GLN A 58 0.49 1.54 -1.04
CA GLN A 58 -0.55 2.36 -0.44
C GLN A 58 -0.63 3.54 -1.39
N LYS A 59 -1.62 3.55 -2.30
CA LYS A 59 -1.68 4.51 -3.39
C LYS A 59 -1.66 5.82 -2.65
N ARG A 60 -0.51 6.49 -2.68
CA ARG A 60 -0.31 7.69 -1.88
C ARG A 60 -1.36 8.60 -2.46
N ARG A 61 -2.34 8.95 -1.62
CA ARG A 61 -3.45 9.77 -2.10
C ARG A 61 -2.85 10.99 -2.77
N THR A 62 -3.35 11.29 -3.97
CA THR A 62 -2.90 12.47 -4.71
C THR A 62 -3.26 13.73 -3.93
N THR A 63 -2.74 14.87 -4.36
CA THR A 63 -3.07 16.15 -3.72
C THR A 63 -4.59 16.38 -3.76
N GLU A 64 -5.21 16.13 -4.91
CA GLU A 64 -6.65 16.30 -5.15
C GLU A 64 -7.48 15.39 -4.23
N GLN A 65 -7.08 14.12 -4.08
CA GLN A 65 -7.74 13.20 -3.15
C GLN A 65 -7.63 13.66 -1.69
N TRP A 66 -6.52 14.30 -1.31
CA TRP A 66 -6.39 14.88 0.02
C TRP A 66 -7.19 16.16 0.18
N ASP A 67 -7.33 16.98 -0.87
CA ASP A 67 -8.16 18.19 -0.86
C ASP A 67 -9.62 17.81 -0.57
N GLU A 68 -10.16 16.82 -1.29
CA GLU A 68 -11.52 16.29 -1.08
C GLU A 68 -11.73 15.75 0.35
N ILE A 69 -10.74 15.00 0.87
CA ILE A 69 -10.79 14.47 2.24
C ILE A 69 -10.80 15.60 3.27
N CYS A 70 -9.96 16.62 3.08
CA CYS A 70 -9.86 17.75 3.99
C CYS A 70 -11.14 18.60 3.98
N GLU A 71 -11.70 18.91 2.80
CA GLU A 71 -13.00 19.59 2.68
C GLU A 71 -14.13 18.81 3.35
N THR A 72 -14.19 17.50 3.08
CA THR A 72 -15.18 16.64 3.72
C THR A 72 -14.98 16.61 5.24
N THR A 73 -13.74 16.58 5.70
CA THR A 73 -13.43 16.59 7.14
C THR A 73 -13.93 17.85 7.83
N VAL A 74 -13.78 19.02 7.22
CA VAL A 74 -14.31 20.29 7.77
C VAL A 74 -15.83 20.22 7.90
N LYS A 75 -16.55 19.80 6.85
CA LYS A 75 -18.02 19.64 6.88
C LYS A 75 -18.48 18.65 7.95
N LEU A 76 -17.79 17.51 8.08
CA LEU A 76 -18.12 16.52 9.10
C LEU A 76 -17.81 17.04 10.51
N LYS A 77 -16.76 17.84 10.68
CA LYS A 77 -16.41 18.46 11.96
C LYS A 77 -17.44 19.49 12.41
N GLU A 78 -17.93 20.30 11.46
CA GLU A 78 -19.02 21.27 11.66
C GLU A 78 -20.32 20.56 12.07
N ASN A 79 -20.59 19.37 11.52
CA ASN A 79 -21.69 18.49 11.94
C ASN A 79 -21.43 17.72 13.26
N GLY A 80 -20.41 18.10 14.04
CA GLY A 80 -20.15 17.55 15.37
C GLY A 80 -19.39 16.23 15.42
N MET A 81 -18.91 15.68 14.28
CA MET A 81 -18.11 14.46 14.34
C MET A 81 -16.73 14.69 14.96
N THR A 82 -16.20 13.64 15.59
CA THR A 82 -14.84 13.63 16.14
C THR A 82 -13.83 13.23 15.07
N TYR A 83 -12.61 13.76 15.18
CA TYR A 83 -11.51 13.40 14.29
C TYR A 83 -11.23 11.88 14.26
N LYS A 84 -11.47 11.17 15.37
CA LYS A 84 -11.32 9.70 15.44
C LYS A 84 -12.30 8.98 14.50
N LYS A 85 -13.58 9.37 14.52
CA LYS A 85 -14.61 8.80 13.63
C LYS A 85 -14.32 9.11 12.16
N ILE A 86 -13.91 10.36 11.87
CA ILE A 86 -13.60 10.81 10.52
C ILE A 86 -12.35 10.10 9.95
N ALA A 87 -11.28 10.00 10.74
CA ALA A 87 -10.04 9.34 10.33
C ALA A 87 -10.27 7.85 10.02
N ASN A 88 -11.09 7.17 10.83
CA ASN A 88 -11.51 5.79 10.55
C ASN A 88 -12.30 5.68 9.23
N LYS A 89 -13.21 6.64 8.94
CA LYS A 89 -13.96 6.66 7.67
C LYS A 89 -13.05 6.72 6.44
N PHE A 90 -11.95 7.45 6.53
CA PHE A 90 -10.97 7.56 5.45
C PHE A 90 -9.81 6.57 5.56
N ASN A 91 -9.84 5.62 6.51
CA ASN A 91 -8.74 4.69 6.77
C ASN A 91 -7.38 5.40 6.88
N VAL A 92 -7.32 6.48 7.66
CA VAL A 92 -6.10 7.24 7.97
C VAL A 92 -5.94 7.37 9.47
N CYS A 93 -4.71 7.59 9.95
CA CYS A 93 -4.52 7.93 11.34
C CYS A 93 -4.88 9.40 11.59
N VAL A 94 -5.35 9.71 12.81
CA VAL A 94 -5.80 11.06 13.19
C VAL A 94 -4.68 12.09 13.05
N GLY A 95 -3.44 11.73 13.42
CA GLY A 95 -2.28 12.61 13.30
C GLY A 95 -2.00 13.00 11.85
N HIS A 96 -2.09 12.05 10.92
CA HIS A 96 -1.88 12.32 9.50
C HIS A 96 -3.00 13.18 8.91
N LEU A 97 -4.25 12.93 9.30
CA LEU A 97 -5.39 13.76 8.89
C LEU A 97 -5.20 15.23 9.34
N ARG A 98 -4.81 15.46 10.59
CA ARG A 98 -4.53 16.81 11.12
C ARG A 98 -3.37 17.50 10.40
N LEU A 99 -2.32 16.76 10.09
CA LEU A 99 -1.17 17.29 9.33
C LEU A 99 -1.61 17.75 7.93
N GLN A 100 -2.47 16.97 7.26
CA GLN A 100 -2.96 17.31 5.93
C GLN A 100 -3.91 18.52 5.93
N LEU A 101 -4.73 18.67 6.97
CA LEU A 101 -5.55 19.88 7.18
C LEU A 101 -4.68 21.12 7.42
N LYS A 102 -3.62 21.00 8.24
CA LYS A 102 -2.68 22.10 8.49
C LYS A 102 -1.98 22.57 7.22
N ARG A 103 -1.56 21.64 6.36
CA ARG A 103 -0.94 21.97 5.06
C ARG A 103 -1.85 22.76 4.13
N ARG A 104 -3.16 22.67 4.33
CA ARG A 104 -4.20 23.35 3.54
C ARG A 104 -4.81 24.56 4.27
N ASN A 105 -4.29 24.92 5.44
CA ASN A 105 -4.83 25.98 6.30
C ASN A 105 -6.30 25.75 6.72
N MET A 106 -6.72 24.48 6.84
CA MET A 106 -8.10 24.08 7.20
C MET A 106 -8.21 23.61 8.65
N THR A 107 -7.34 24.11 9.53
CA THR A 107 -7.40 23.80 10.96
C THR A 107 -8.51 24.60 11.62
N LYS A 108 -9.72 24.03 11.65
CA LYS A 108 -10.82 24.46 12.52
C LYS A 108 -10.98 23.50 13.70
#